data_AF-A0A1V3IET0-F1
#
_entry.id   AF-A0A1V3IET0-F1
#
_cell.length_a   1.000
_cell.length_b   1.000
_cell.length_c   1.000
_cell.angle_alpha   90.00
_cell.angle_beta   90.00
_cell.angle_gamma   90.00
#
_symmetry.space_group_name_H-M   'P 1'
#
loop_
_entity.id
_entity.type
_entity.pdbx_description
1 polymer ?
#
loop_
_entity_poly.entity_id
_entity_poly.type
_entity_poly.pdbx_seq_one_letter_code
_entity_poly.pdbx_strand_id
1 'polypeptide(L)'
;MNAISPALTGWENVLYQYDCSVEDEEIWALVRGSEAIPHFGNLYQSLVLNRLASLFFELTGLDEDDVNIFIFINGFDTHFCINGMAVNDESMFQDTVKMFKKLQRHKQRMQKKMH
;
A
#
# COMPACT_ATOMS: atom_id res chain seq x y z
N MET A 1 23.07 -4.11 -8.64
CA MET A 1 21.70 -3.54 -8.76
C MET A 1 21.03 -3.75 -7.42
N ASN A 2 20.56 -2.69 -6.77
CA ASN A 2 19.86 -2.83 -5.49
C ASN A 2 18.46 -3.39 -5.78
N ALA A 3 18.11 -4.50 -5.13
CA ALA A 3 16.81 -5.18 -5.26
C ALA A 3 15.66 -4.42 -4.56
N ILE A 4 15.82 -3.10 -4.39
CA ILE A 4 14.99 -2.24 -3.55
C ILE A 4 14.43 -1.12 -4.43
N SER A 5 13.12 -0.94 -4.36
CA SER A 5 12.42 0.11 -5.10
C SER A 5 12.94 1.50 -4.73
N PRO A 6 13.13 2.40 -5.71
CA PRO A 6 13.39 3.81 -5.41
C PRO A 6 12.22 4.49 -4.69
N ALA A 7 11.01 3.93 -4.76
CA ALA A 7 9.82 4.44 -4.08
C ALA A 7 9.71 4.03 -2.61
N LEU A 8 10.56 3.10 -2.13
CA LEU A 8 10.45 2.53 -0.79
C LEU A 8 10.45 3.58 0.32
N THR A 9 11.35 4.56 0.26
CA THR A 9 11.38 5.64 1.25
C THR A 9 10.09 6.47 1.27
N GLY A 10 9.46 6.68 0.11
CA GLY A 10 8.18 7.36 0.02
C GLY A 10 7.07 6.57 0.72
N TRP A 11 7.07 5.25 0.57
CA TRP A 11 6.12 4.35 1.23
C TRP A 11 6.33 4.27 2.74
N GLU A 12 7.58 4.18 3.19
CA GLU A 12 7.94 4.17 4.62
C GLU A 12 7.52 5.47 5.30
N ASN A 13 7.74 6.62 4.65
CA ASN A 13 7.32 7.92 5.18
C ASN A 13 5.81 8.01 5.39
N VAL A 14 5.01 7.45 4.48
CA VAL A 14 3.56 7.35 4.67
C VAL A 14 3.26 6.54 5.93
N LEU A 15 3.80 5.32 6.04
CA LEU A 15 3.52 4.44 7.19
C LEU A 15 3.93 5.07 8.52
N TYR A 16 5.09 5.74 8.55
CA TYR A 16 5.61 6.45 9.71
C TYR A 16 4.64 7.55 10.21
N GLN A 17 4.02 8.30 9.30
CA GLN A 17 3.05 9.36 9.67
C GLN A 17 1.79 8.82 10.37
N TYR A 18 1.46 7.56 10.16
CA TYR A 18 0.30 6.89 10.74
C TYR A 18 0.67 5.90 11.85
N ASP A 19 1.91 5.93 12.35
CA ASP A 19 2.41 5.05 13.40
C ASP A 19 2.20 3.56 13.07
N CYS A 20 2.42 3.21 11.80
CA CYS A 20 2.23 1.87 11.28
C CYS A 20 3.44 1.39 10.46
N SER A 21 4.64 1.74 10.90
CA SER A 21 5.90 1.26 10.32
C SER A 21 6.00 -0.27 10.39
N VAL A 22 6.83 -0.86 9.52
CA VAL A 22 7.17 -2.29 9.58
C VAL A 22 8.33 -2.50 10.54
N GLU A 23 8.14 -3.41 11.49
CA GLU A 23 9.15 -3.73 12.51
C GLU A 23 9.98 -4.95 12.11
N ASP A 24 11.25 -4.98 12.52
CA ASP A 24 12.20 -6.04 12.18
C ASP A 24 11.72 -7.42 12.65
N GLU A 25 11.09 -7.48 13.83
CA GLU A 25 10.52 -8.72 14.39
C GLU A 25 9.51 -9.38 13.45
N GLU A 26 8.76 -8.59 12.67
CA GLU A 26 7.77 -9.08 11.72
C GLU A 26 8.46 -9.81 10.56
N ILE A 27 9.57 -9.24 10.06
CA ILE A 27 10.39 -9.87 9.03
C ILE A 27 10.98 -11.18 9.56
N TRP A 28 11.55 -11.15 10.77
CA TRP A 28 12.12 -12.32 11.41
C TRP A 28 11.08 -13.43 11.68
N ALA A 29 9.85 -13.06 12.02
CA ALA A 29 8.76 -14.01 12.19
C ALA A 29 8.42 -14.75 10.89
N LEU A 30 8.44 -14.05 9.75
CA LEU A 30 8.14 -14.66 8.44
C LEU A 30 9.22 -15.61 7.95
N VAL A 31 10.48 -15.33 8.25
CA VAL A 31 11.61 -16.14 7.76
C VAL A 31 12.02 -17.26 8.71
N ARG A 32 11.47 -17.28 9.92
CA ARG A 32 11.83 -18.27 10.94
C ARG A 32 11.48 -19.67 10.45
N GLY A 33 12.51 -20.52 10.35
CA GLY A 33 12.35 -21.91 9.89
C GLY A 33 12.30 -22.07 8.37
N SER A 34 12.61 -21.02 7.60
CA SER A 34 12.76 -21.15 6.15
C SER A 34 13.88 -22.12 5.79
N GLU A 35 13.59 -23.10 4.95
CA GLU A 35 14.56 -24.08 4.44
C GLU A 35 15.49 -23.51 3.34
N ALA A 36 15.14 -22.34 2.80
CA ALA A 36 15.92 -21.60 1.81
C ALA A 36 16.25 -20.18 2.30
N ILE A 37 17.32 -19.58 1.75
CA ILE A 37 17.67 -18.19 2.04
C ILE A 37 16.60 -17.27 1.40
N PRO A 38 15.81 -16.54 2.20
CA PRO A 38 14.76 -15.69 1.67
C PRO A 38 15.32 -14.40 1.08
N HIS A 39 14.64 -13.86 0.07
CA HIS A 39 14.92 -12.52 -0.43
C HIS A 39 14.34 -11.47 0.53
N PHE A 40 15.09 -11.13 1.58
CA PHE A 40 14.68 -10.18 2.62
C PHE A 40 14.15 -8.85 2.07
N GLY A 41 14.78 -8.31 1.01
CA GLY A 41 14.30 -7.09 0.36
C GLY A 41 12.89 -7.23 -0.23
N ASN A 42 12.54 -8.40 -0.79
CA ASN A 42 11.18 -8.64 -1.30
C ASN A 42 10.18 -8.79 -0.16
N LEU A 43 10.58 -9.46 0.93
CA LEU A 43 9.72 -9.66 2.09
C LEU A 43 9.39 -8.32 2.76
N TYR A 44 10.40 -7.48 2.99
CA TYR A 44 10.20 -6.16 3.57
C TYR A 44 9.30 -5.29 2.70
N GLN A 45 9.57 -5.20 1.39
CA GLN A 45 8.73 -4.45 0.46
C GLN A 45 7.30 -4.99 0.43
N SER A 46 7.10 -6.32 0.51
CA SER A 46 5.77 -6.92 0.60
C SER A 46 5.02 -6.47 1.85
N LEU A 47 5.69 -6.45 3.02
CA LEU A 47 5.07 -5.97 4.25
C LEU A 47 4.68 -4.49 4.16
N VAL A 48 5.58 -3.65 3.66
CA VAL A 48 5.32 -2.21 3.47
C VAL A 48 4.11 -2.00 2.55
N LEU A 49 4.08 -2.66 1.40
CA LEU A 49 2.99 -2.48 0.42
C LEU A 49 1.64 -3.02 0.92
N ASN A 50 1.63 -4.16 1.62
CA ASN A 50 0.40 -4.68 2.22
C ASN A 50 -0.14 -3.76 3.32
N ARG A 51 0.75 -3.11 4.08
CA ARG A 51 0.35 -2.15 5.09
C ARG A 51 -0.18 -0.86 4.48
N LEU A 52 0.41 -0.38 3.39
CA LEU A 52 -0.13 0.75 2.62
C LEU A 52 -1.51 0.45 2.05
N ALA A 53 -1.73 -0.76 1.51
CA ALA A 53 -3.04 -1.18 1.03
C ALA A 53 -4.09 -1.16 2.15
N SER A 54 -3.75 -1.72 3.31
CA SER A 54 -4.62 -1.74 4.50
C SER A 54 -4.94 -0.32 4.98
N LEU A 55 -3.91 0.52 5.12
CA LEU A 55 -4.04 1.93 5.50
C LEU A 55 -4.90 2.71 4.51
N PHE A 56 -4.77 2.45 3.20
CA PHE A 56 -5.58 3.09 2.18
C PHE A 56 -7.08 2.77 2.38
N PHE A 57 -7.44 1.51 2.63
CA PHE A 57 -8.82 1.13 2.90
C PHE A 57 -9.33 1.73 4.21
N GLU A 58 -8.53 1.71 5.28
CA GLU A 58 -8.89 2.34 6.56
C GLU A 58 -9.17 3.84 6.38
N LEU A 59 -8.27 4.55 5.70
CA LEU A 59 -8.41 5.99 5.51
C LEU A 59 -9.62 6.31 4.65
N THR A 60 -9.88 5.55 3.59
CA THR A 60 -10.98 5.82 2.65
C THR A 60 -12.33 5.30 3.11
N GLY A 61 -12.37 4.28 3.97
CA GLY A 61 -13.61 3.57 4.34
C GLY A 61 -14.28 2.92 3.14
N LEU A 62 -13.50 2.50 2.14
CA LEU A 62 -13.95 1.73 0.98
C LEU A 62 -13.67 0.25 1.20
N ASP A 63 -14.45 -0.59 0.55
CA ASP A 63 -14.24 -2.04 0.55
C ASP A 63 -13.35 -2.47 -0.63
N GLU A 64 -12.78 -3.67 -0.56
CA GLU A 64 -11.94 -4.25 -1.60
C GLU A 64 -12.64 -4.34 -2.97
N ASP A 65 -13.98 -4.46 -2.97
CA ASP A 65 -14.79 -4.49 -4.19
C ASP A 65 -14.89 -3.12 -4.89
N ASP A 66 -14.66 -2.01 -4.18
CA ASP A 66 -14.73 -0.65 -4.74
C ASP A 66 -13.39 -0.18 -5.35
N VAL A 67 -12.26 -0.81 -4.98
CA VAL A 67 -10.91 -0.38 -5.38
C VAL A 67 -10.02 -1.56 -5.78
N ASN A 68 -9.45 -1.48 -6.98
CA ASN A 68 -8.45 -2.42 -7.44
C ASN A 68 -7.04 -1.98 -6.98
N ILE A 69 -6.48 -2.67 -5.99
CA ILE A 69 -5.08 -2.50 -5.58
C ILE A 69 -4.23 -3.59 -6.24
N PHE A 70 -3.18 -3.18 -6.96
CA PHE A 70 -2.22 -4.07 -7.60
C PHE A 70 -0.84 -3.91 -6.95
N ILE A 71 -0.29 -5.03 -6.48
CA ILE A 71 1.05 -5.13 -5.89
C ILE A 71 1.87 -6.11 -6.74
N PHE A 72 3.09 -5.72 -7.10
CA PHE A 72 4.04 -6.59 -7.80
C PHE A 72 5.44 -6.42 -7.22
N ILE A 73 6.16 -7.54 -7.00
CA ILE A 73 7.51 -7.56 -6.42
C ILE A 73 8.28 -8.72 -7.05
N ASN A 74 9.47 -8.47 -7.62
CA ASN A 74 10.29 -9.56 -8.18
C ASN A 74 11.81 -9.42 -7.98
N GLY A 75 12.27 -8.71 -6.94
CA GLY A 75 13.71 -8.53 -6.65
C GLY A 75 14.46 -7.64 -7.66
N PHE A 76 13.81 -7.24 -8.75
CA PHE A 76 14.30 -6.24 -9.70
C PHE A 76 13.40 -5.02 -9.74
N ASP A 77 12.09 -5.24 -9.64
CA ASP A 77 11.08 -4.19 -9.70
C ASP A 77 10.05 -4.38 -8.60
N THR A 78 9.39 -3.29 -8.23
CA THR A 78 8.31 -3.27 -7.25
C THR A 78 7.31 -2.18 -7.58
N HIS A 79 6.03 -2.57 -7.69
CA HIS A 79 4.93 -1.67 -8.03
C HIS A 79 3.84 -1.70 -6.97
N PHE A 80 3.32 -0.53 -6.68
CA PHE A 80 2.12 -0.32 -5.90
C PHE A 80 1.18 0.59 -6.68
N CYS A 81 0.06 0.03 -7.14
CA CYS A 81 -0.90 0.75 -7.98
C CYS A 81 -2.30 0.70 -7.38
N ILE A 82 -3.00 1.84 -7.42
CA ILE A 82 -4.39 1.96 -6.98
C ILE A 82 -5.24 2.38 -8.18
N ASN A 83 -6.20 1.54 -8.58
CA ASN A 83 -6.95 1.66 -9.83
C ASN A 83 -6.06 1.94 -11.06
N GLY A 84 -4.93 1.23 -11.14
CA GLY A 84 -3.96 1.36 -12.24
C GLY A 84 -3.06 2.60 -12.18
N MET A 85 -3.21 3.47 -11.18
CA MET A 85 -2.31 4.59 -10.96
C MET A 85 -1.16 4.15 -10.06
N ALA A 86 0.08 4.26 -10.54
CA ALA A 86 1.26 4.02 -9.70
C ALA A 86 1.31 5.05 -8.56
N VAL A 87 1.56 4.58 -7.34
CA VAL A 87 1.69 5.41 -6.15
C VAL A 87 3.10 5.24 -5.61
N ASN A 88 3.97 6.21 -5.88
CA ASN A 88 5.41 6.08 -5.65
C ASN A 88 5.93 6.92 -4.48
N ASP A 89 5.11 7.82 -3.95
CA ASP A 89 5.48 8.70 -2.85
C ASP A 89 4.28 9.10 -2.00
N GLU A 90 4.59 9.83 -0.93
CA GLU A 90 3.61 10.34 0.03
C GLU A 90 2.55 11.24 -0.61
N SER A 91 2.95 12.17 -1.48
CA SER A 91 1.98 13.10 -2.11
C SER A 91 1.00 12.33 -2.98
N MET A 92 1.50 11.40 -3.79
CA MET A 92 0.67 10.55 -4.64
C MET A 92 -0.31 9.71 -3.80
N PHE A 93 0.15 9.15 -2.67
CA PHE A 93 -0.71 8.39 -1.77
C PHE A 93 -1.82 9.26 -1.19
N GLN A 94 -1.47 10.42 -0.64
CA GLN A 94 -2.43 11.35 -0.03
C GLN A 94 -3.44 11.90 -1.04
N ASP A 95 -2.99 12.23 -2.25
CA ASP A 95 -3.86 12.73 -3.30
C ASP A 95 -4.80 11.65 -3.82
N THR A 96 -4.33 10.40 -3.89
CA THR A 96 -5.17 9.24 -4.21
C THR A 96 -6.25 9.05 -3.12
N VAL A 97 -5.88 9.05 -1.84
CA VAL A 97 -6.85 8.96 -0.72
C VAL A 97 -7.91 10.08 -0.80
N LYS A 98 -7.50 11.33 -1.02
CA LYS A 98 -8.42 12.47 -1.16
C LYS A 98 -9.38 12.28 -2.35
N MET A 99 -8.86 11.81 -3.48
CA MET A 99 -9.65 11.56 -4.68
C MET A 99 -10.77 10.54 -4.41
N PHE A 100 -10.43 9.41 -3.81
CA PHE A 100 -11.40 8.34 -3.52
C PHE A 100 -12.43 8.75 -2.47
N LYS A 101 -12.01 9.46 -1.41
CA LYS A 101 -12.94 10.07 -0.44
C LYS A 101 -13.96 10.99 -1.12
N LYS A 102 -13.53 11.78 -2.10
CA LYS A 102 -14.41 12.70 -2.85
C LYS A 102 -15.41 11.92 -3.72
N LEU A 103 -14.95 10.87 -4.41
CA LEU A 103 -15.79 10.00 -5.22
C LEU A 103 -16.86 9.29 -4.39
N GLN A 104 -16.48 8.72 -3.25
CA GLN A 104 -17.40 8.04 -2.33
C GLN A 104 -18.49 8.99 -1.81
N ARG A 105 -18.12 10.20 -1.36
CA ARG A 105 -19.09 11.22 -0.92
C ARG A 105 -20.04 11.63 -2.04
N HIS A 106 -19.56 11.70 -3.28
CA HIS A 106 -20.40 12.01 -4.43
C HIS A 106 -21.40 10.87 -4.72
N LYS A 107 -20.95 9.61 -4.74
CA LYS A 107 -21.78 8.40 -4.90
C LYS A 107 -22.92 8.37 -3.87
N GLN A 108 -22.61 8.59 -2.60
CA GLN A 108 -23.59 8.63 -1.51
C GLN A 108 -24.63 9.76 -1.67
N ARG A 109 -24.21 10.96 -2.12
CA ARG A 109 -25.13 12.08 -2.36
C ARG A 109 -26.10 11.81 -3.50
N MET A 110 -25.64 11.13 -4.56
CA MET A 110 -26.48 10.79 -5.70
C MET A 110 -27.52 9.73 -5.33
N GLN A 111 -27.13 8.69 -4.57
CA GLN A 111 -28.05 7.66 -4.08
C GLN A 111 -29.18 8.23 -3.19
N LYS A 112 -28.85 9.21 -2.33
CA LYS A 112 -29.83 9.89 -1.46
C LYS A 112 -30.81 10.79 -2.20
N LYS A 113 -30.52 11.22 -3.43
CA LYS A 113 -31.44 12.04 -4.24
C LYS A 113 -32.41 11.20 -5.08
N MET A 114 -32.13 9.90 -5.20
CA MET A 114 -32.96 8.95 -5.96
C MET A 114 -34.01 8.25 -5.09
N HIS A 115 -34.01 8.51 -3.78
CA HIS A 115 -34.99 8.08 -2.79
C HIS A 115 -35.68 9.31 -2.20
#